data_AF-A0A503Q3H8-F1
#
_entry.id   AF-A0A503Q3H8-F1
#
_cell.length_a   1.000
_cell.length_b   1.000
_cell.length_c   1.000
_cell.angle_alpha   90.00
_cell.angle_beta   90.00
_cell.angle_gamma   90.00
#
_symmetry.space_group_name_H-M   'P 1'
#
loop_
_entity.id
_entity.type
_entity.pdbx_description
1 polymer ?
#
loop_
_entity_poly.entity_id
_entity_poly.type
_entity_poly.pdbx_seq_one_letter_code
_entity_poly.pdbx_strand_id
1 'polypeptide(L)'
;MTQRSGSADLPLHGGRVPKWLGDRMTKLGAVLCEAIIHHYGRDELLRRLAHPFWFQSFGAVMGMDWHSSGITTSVIGALKRGLNPLSNELGIHVCGGRGTHSRKTPGELLAIGDRVGLNGEALATASRLVAKVDSAAVQDGYDLYLHGFIVTDDGRWVVVQQGMNGDARQARRYHWLSEGLASFVDQPHAAIEGERQGEIVNLTDRRAEKARGGQIELLKTMSPEKILIELAVLEPRPEPEPAAQPLLPNLVMPAHHDVRESDIVMRRLHGNIAAAIESGPKDFPDLLLVPGVGPRTVRALAMVSEVVHGAPFRFSDPARFSLAHGGKDRHPFPVPLKVYDETIGVLKSAVSKAKLGRTEELEALRRLDGESRRMERYVTGPSLKEIVAGEMDQSHLLGGRSVFGWEGKPEGD
;
A
#
# COMPACT_ATOMS: atom_id res chain seq x y z
N MET A 1 15.01 16.71 -3.25
CA MET A 1 15.62 15.65 -4.06
C MET A 1 14.49 14.83 -4.62
N THR A 2 14.59 14.33 -5.86
CA THR A 2 13.63 13.37 -6.42
C THR A 2 13.39 12.25 -5.44
N GLN A 3 12.35 11.44 -5.66
CA GLN A 3 12.58 10.04 -6.03
C GLN A 3 11.26 9.27 -6.11
N ARG A 4 11.28 8.13 -6.79
CA ARG A 4 10.36 7.03 -6.47
C ARG A 4 10.33 6.93 -4.93
N SER A 5 9.18 7.12 -4.31
CA SER A 5 9.09 7.20 -2.84
C SER A 5 9.40 5.87 -2.15
N GLY A 6 9.48 4.79 -2.92
CA GLY A 6 10.05 3.51 -2.50
C GLY A 6 9.63 2.35 -3.40
N SER A 7 10.05 1.14 -3.02
CA SER A 7 9.74 -0.11 -3.71
C SER A 7 9.29 -1.19 -2.74
N ALA A 8 8.66 -2.23 -3.29
CA ALA A 8 8.45 -3.47 -2.55
C ALA A 8 8.62 -4.71 -3.43
N ASP A 9 9.38 -5.71 -2.96
CA ASP A 9 9.54 -7.01 -3.61
C ASP A 9 8.66 -8.03 -2.88
N LEU A 10 7.75 -8.67 -3.63
CA LEU A 10 6.62 -9.42 -3.11
C LEU A 10 6.54 -10.81 -3.75
N PRO A 11 6.30 -11.89 -2.99
CA PRO A 11 6.00 -13.20 -3.58
C PRO A 11 4.72 -13.17 -4.44
N LEU A 12 4.77 -13.80 -5.62
CA LEU A 12 3.59 -13.98 -6.46
C LEU A 12 2.59 -14.91 -5.78
N HIS A 13 1.37 -14.40 -5.61
CA HIS A 13 0.26 -15.14 -5.06
C HIS A 13 -0.79 -15.38 -6.13
N GLY A 14 -1.20 -16.64 -6.28
CA GLY A 14 -2.35 -17.00 -7.10
C GLY A 14 -3.67 -16.64 -6.41
N GLY A 15 -4.75 -16.66 -7.19
CA GLY A 15 -6.10 -16.51 -6.67
C GLY A 15 -6.71 -15.11 -6.82
N ARG A 16 -8.01 -15.04 -6.56
CA ARG A 16 -8.80 -13.81 -6.71
C ARG A 16 -9.43 -13.43 -5.38
N VAL A 17 -9.38 -12.14 -5.06
CA VAL A 17 -10.14 -11.60 -3.91
C VAL A 17 -11.63 -11.87 -4.12
N PRO A 18 -12.28 -12.60 -3.19
CA PRO A 18 -13.69 -12.91 -3.32
C PRO A 18 -14.54 -11.66 -3.14
N LYS A 19 -15.72 -11.62 -3.77
CA LYS A 19 -16.60 -10.43 -3.78
C LYS A 19 -16.91 -9.91 -2.37
N TRP A 20 -17.19 -10.80 -1.42
CA TRP A 20 -17.52 -10.44 -0.04
C TRP A 20 -16.40 -9.66 0.66
N LEU A 21 -15.15 -9.95 0.32
CA LEU A 21 -13.98 -9.23 0.86
C LEU A 21 -13.77 -7.94 0.07
N GLY A 22 -13.81 -8.01 -1.26
CA GLY A 22 -13.62 -6.84 -2.13
C GLY A 22 -14.62 -5.71 -1.85
N ASP A 23 -15.87 -6.03 -1.50
CA ASP A 23 -16.88 -5.04 -1.10
C ASP A 23 -16.55 -4.40 0.27
N ARG A 24 -16.04 -5.18 1.23
CA ARG A 24 -15.61 -4.68 2.55
C ARG A 24 -14.35 -3.84 2.47
N MET A 25 -13.36 -4.30 1.71
CA MET A 25 -12.16 -3.53 1.36
C MET A 25 -12.54 -2.18 0.75
N THR A 26 -13.54 -2.13 -0.13
CA THR A 26 -14.00 -0.87 -0.74
C THR A 26 -14.54 0.09 0.33
N LYS A 27 -15.35 -0.41 1.27
CA LYS A 27 -15.93 0.39 2.36
C LYS A 27 -14.88 0.85 3.37
N LEU A 28 -14.01 -0.06 3.82
CA LEU A 28 -12.97 0.24 4.81
C LEU A 28 -11.89 1.15 4.22
N GLY A 29 -11.42 0.86 3.01
CA GLY A 29 -10.42 1.69 2.33
C GLY A 29 -10.92 3.12 2.11
N ALA A 30 -12.17 3.28 1.67
CA ALA A 30 -12.77 4.61 1.50
C ALA A 30 -12.81 5.40 2.82
N VAL A 31 -13.38 4.83 3.88
CA VAL A 31 -13.54 5.56 5.15
C VAL A 31 -12.21 5.87 5.84
N LEU A 32 -11.18 5.02 5.67
CA LEU A 32 -9.84 5.31 6.17
C LEU A 32 -9.19 6.47 5.42
N CYS A 33 -9.32 6.50 4.09
CA CYS A 33 -8.85 7.63 3.29
C CYS A 33 -9.62 8.92 3.64
N GLU A 34 -10.93 8.86 3.86
CA GLU A 34 -11.72 10.00 4.34
C GLU A 34 -11.21 10.51 5.69
N ALA A 35 -10.93 9.63 6.65
CA ALA A 35 -10.38 10.00 7.96
C ALA A 35 -9.00 10.66 7.84
N ILE A 36 -8.12 10.14 6.98
CA ILE A 36 -6.79 10.73 6.72
C ILE A 36 -6.94 12.12 6.08
N ILE A 37 -7.79 12.25 5.05
CA ILE A 37 -8.03 13.54 4.38
C ILE A 37 -8.61 14.56 5.36
N HIS A 38 -9.56 14.15 6.21
CA HIS A 38 -10.17 15.02 7.20
C HIS A 38 -9.15 15.55 8.22
N HIS A 39 -8.25 14.70 8.74
CA HIS A 39 -7.28 15.12 9.75
C HIS A 39 -6.02 15.80 9.19
N TYR A 40 -5.54 15.34 8.03
CA TYR A 40 -4.20 15.66 7.55
C TYR A 40 -4.17 16.19 6.11
N GLY A 41 -5.31 16.23 5.44
CA GLY A 41 -5.44 16.69 4.06
C GLY A 41 -5.07 15.64 3.01
N ARG A 42 -5.33 15.99 1.75
CA ARG A 42 -5.11 15.11 0.58
C ARG A 42 -3.64 14.77 0.37
N ASP A 43 -2.75 15.74 0.58
CA ASP A 43 -1.31 15.58 0.41
C ASP A 43 -0.76 14.47 1.30
N GLU A 44 -1.20 14.40 2.56
CA GLU A 44 -0.76 13.35 3.48
C GLU A 44 -1.23 11.96 3.02
N LEU A 45 -2.45 11.85 2.49
CA LEU A 45 -2.91 10.60 1.89
C LEU A 45 -2.02 10.19 0.71
N LEU A 46 -1.64 11.13 -0.17
CA LEU A 46 -0.71 10.84 -1.27
C LEU A 46 0.64 10.35 -0.75
N ARG A 47 1.24 11.01 0.26
CA ARG A 47 2.51 10.58 0.87
C ARG A 47 2.42 9.17 1.45
N ARG A 48 1.31 8.85 2.14
CA ARG A 48 1.05 7.51 2.71
C ARG A 48 0.93 6.44 1.64
N LEU A 49 0.15 6.69 0.58
CA LEU A 49 0.04 5.79 -0.57
C LEU A 49 1.38 5.60 -1.30
N ALA A 50 2.26 6.60 -1.24
CA ALA A 50 3.59 6.56 -1.80
C ALA A 50 4.58 5.73 -0.95
N HIS A 51 4.28 5.45 0.32
CA HIS A 51 5.19 4.77 1.24
C HIS A 51 4.98 3.24 1.22
N PRO A 52 5.95 2.43 0.77
CA PRO A 52 5.74 0.99 0.52
C PRO A 52 5.28 0.19 1.73
N PHE A 53 5.87 0.47 2.89
CA PHE A 53 5.53 -0.17 4.17
C PHE A 53 4.13 0.19 4.66
N TRP A 54 3.73 1.46 4.47
CA TRP A 54 2.39 1.91 4.84
C TRP A 54 1.36 1.27 3.92
N PHE A 55 1.61 1.27 2.60
CA PHE A 55 0.73 0.66 1.63
C PHE A 55 0.53 -0.85 1.90
N GLN A 56 1.59 -1.56 2.28
CA GLN A 56 1.50 -2.96 2.66
C GLN A 56 0.66 -3.15 3.92
N SER A 57 0.90 -2.34 4.95
CA SER A 57 0.15 -2.35 6.22
C SER A 57 -1.33 -2.03 6.00
N PHE A 58 -1.63 -1.06 5.13
CA PHE A 58 -2.98 -0.70 4.73
C PHE A 58 -3.70 -1.88 4.05
N GLY A 59 -3.02 -2.56 3.13
CA GLY A 59 -3.53 -3.80 2.53
C GLY A 59 -3.80 -4.90 3.55
N ALA A 60 -2.91 -5.09 4.51
CA ALA A 60 -3.05 -6.09 5.58
C ALA A 60 -4.26 -5.79 6.48
N VAL A 61 -4.44 -4.53 6.92
CA VAL A 61 -5.65 -4.12 7.67
C VAL A 61 -6.92 -4.37 6.87
N MET A 62 -6.87 -4.27 5.53
CA MET A 62 -8.01 -4.54 4.67
C MET A 62 -8.33 -6.03 4.50
N GLY A 63 -7.62 -6.94 5.17
CA GLY A 63 -7.88 -8.38 5.18
C GLY A 63 -7.16 -9.16 4.06
N MET A 64 -6.14 -8.56 3.45
CA MET A 64 -5.25 -9.26 2.52
C MET A 64 -4.11 -9.92 3.28
N ASP A 65 -3.58 -11.02 2.76
CA ASP A 65 -2.42 -11.68 3.35
C ASP A 65 -1.20 -10.75 3.30
N TRP A 66 -0.58 -10.55 4.46
CA TRP A 66 0.37 -9.49 4.78
C TRP A 66 1.57 -9.32 3.83
N HIS A 67 2.03 -10.40 3.20
CA HIS A 67 3.16 -10.42 2.25
C HIS A 67 2.75 -10.47 0.77
N SER A 68 1.46 -10.49 0.47
CA SER A 68 0.98 -10.85 -0.87
C SER A 68 1.18 -9.72 -1.90
N SER A 69 1.67 -10.08 -3.09
CA SER A 69 1.62 -9.23 -4.29
C SER A 69 0.19 -8.88 -4.74
N GLY A 70 -0.81 -9.64 -4.29
CA GLY A 70 -2.22 -9.35 -4.52
C GLY A 70 -2.70 -8.06 -3.85
N ILE A 71 -2.01 -7.57 -2.81
CA ILE A 71 -2.34 -6.33 -2.09
C ILE A 71 -2.45 -5.16 -3.05
N THR A 72 -1.46 -4.95 -3.91
CA THR A 72 -1.42 -3.80 -4.82
C THR A 72 -2.65 -3.73 -5.72
N THR A 73 -3.00 -4.86 -6.33
CA THR A 73 -4.15 -4.94 -7.24
C THR A 73 -5.48 -4.75 -6.54
N SER A 74 -5.58 -5.29 -5.32
CA SER A 74 -6.82 -5.33 -4.56
C SER A 74 -7.11 -3.99 -3.88
N VAL A 75 -6.07 -3.37 -3.31
CA VAL A 75 -6.14 -2.03 -2.72
C VAL A 75 -6.46 -1.00 -3.78
N ILE A 76 -5.73 -0.94 -4.90
CA ILE A 76 -6.03 0.03 -5.98
C ILE A 76 -7.44 -0.16 -6.52
N GLY A 77 -7.88 -1.41 -6.73
CA GLY A 77 -9.24 -1.69 -7.15
C GLY A 77 -10.30 -1.26 -6.12
N ALA A 78 -10.05 -1.45 -4.82
CA ALA A 78 -10.93 -1.04 -3.75
C ALA A 78 -11.01 0.49 -3.62
N LEU A 79 -9.87 1.19 -3.66
CA LEU A 79 -9.81 2.65 -3.64
C LEU A 79 -10.52 3.25 -4.85
N LYS A 80 -10.35 2.67 -6.04
CA LYS A 80 -11.05 3.14 -7.26
C LYS A 80 -12.57 3.07 -7.11
N ARG A 81 -13.09 1.98 -6.57
CA ARG A 81 -14.53 1.82 -6.34
C ARG A 81 -15.05 2.67 -5.18
N GLY A 82 -14.22 2.91 -4.16
CA GLY A 82 -14.63 3.57 -2.92
C GLY A 82 -14.53 5.09 -2.97
N LEU A 83 -13.46 5.62 -3.57
CA LEU A 83 -13.16 7.06 -3.56
C LEU A 83 -13.78 7.80 -4.74
N ASN A 84 -13.86 7.21 -5.94
CA ASN A 84 -14.40 7.90 -7.10
C ASN A 84 -15.86 8.37 -6.92
N PRO A 85 -16.77 7.60 -6.27
CA PRO A 85 -18.11 8.10 -5.93
C PRO A 85 -18.11 9.32 -5.00
N LEU A 86 -17.05 9.50 -4.21
CA LEU A 86 -16.86 10.61 -3.27
C LEU A 86 -15.96 11.72 -3.85
N SER A 87 -15.56 11.62 -5.12
CA SER A 87 -14.54 12.49 -5.71
C SER A 87 -14.89 13.97 -5.68
N ASN A 88 -16.17 14.33 -5.81
CA ASN A 88 -16.61 15.73 -5.73
C ASN A 88 -16.48 16.31 -4.31
N GLU A 89 -16.57 15.48 -3.28
CA GLU A 89 -16.44 15.91 -1.88
C GLU A 89 -14.97 15.92 -1.45
N LEU A 90 -14.26 14.85 -1.78
CA LEU A 90 -12.89 14.63 -1.32
C LEU A 90 -11.85 15.23 -2.25
N GLY A 91 -12.23 15.63 -3.47
CA GLY A 91 -11.34 16.12 -4.51
C GLY A 91 -10.17 15.18 -4.79
N ILE A 92 -10.44 13.87 -4.83
CA ILE A 92 -9.48 12.81 -5.14
C ILE A 92 -10.07 11.84 -6.15
N HIS A 93 -9.24 11.43 -7.11
CA HIS A 93 -9.62 10.56 -8.21
C HIS A 93 -8.61 9.44 -8.35
N VAL A 94 -9.10 8.22 -8.52
CA VAL A 94 -8.28 7.02 -8.70
C VAL A 94 -8.50 6.49 -10.11
N CYS A 95 -7.42 6.42 -10.87
CA CYS A 95 -7.38 6.01 -12.26
C CYS A 95 -6.57 4.73 -12.45
N GLY A 96 -6.79 4.08 -13.59
CA GLY A 96 -6.05 2.90 -14.00
C GLY A 96 -6.53 1.60 -13.33
N GLY A 97 -5.63 0.63 -13.21
CA GLY A 97 -5.87 -0.72 -12.74
C GLY A 97 -5.05 -1.76 -13.50
N ARG A 98 -5.58 -2.97 -13.67
CA ARG A 98 -4.94 -4.05 -14.43
C ARG A 98 -5.39 -4.07 -15.89
N GLY A 99 -4.52 -4.57 -16.78
CA GLY A 99 -4.85 -4.94 -18.15
C GLY A 99 -5.37 -3.79 -19.00
N THR A 100 -6.65 -3.83 -19.41
CA THR A 100 -7.25 -2.75 -20.21
C THR A 100 -7.40 -1.46 -19.41
N HIS A 101 -7.52 -1.53 -18.08
CA HIS A 101 -7.68 -0.34 -17.24
C HIS A 101 -6.38 0.47 -17.14
N SER A 102 -5.20 -0.18 -17.07
CA SER A 102 -3.92 0.54 -17.06
C SER A 102 -3.77 1.38 -18.33
N ARG A 103 -4.11 0.81 -19.50
CA ARG A 103 -4.04 1.49 -20.81
C ARG A 103 -5.04 2.65 -20.96
N LYS A 104 -6.15 2.64 -20.21
CA LYS A 104 -7.16 3.71 -20.23
C LYS A 104 -6.81 4.90 -19.33
N THR A 105 -5.81 4.77 -18.45
CA THR A 105 -5.43 5.81 -17.49
C THR A 105 -5.25 7.20 -18.12
N PRO A 106 -4.54 7.38 -19.26
CA PRO A 106 -4.41 8.70 -19.88
C PRO A 106 -5.75 9.34 -20.25
N GLY A 107 -6.71 8.54 -20.76
CA GLY A 107 -8.05 9.02 -21.08
C GLY A 107 -8.89 9.35 -19.84
N GLU A 108 -8.75 8.58 -18.76
CA GLU A 108 -9.38 8.89 -17.47
C GLU A 108 -8.85 10.23 -16.92
N LEU A 109 -7.55 10.50 -17.03
CA LEU A 109 -6.92 11.75 -16.58
C LEU A 109 -7.32 12.97 -17.41
N LEU A 110 -7.50 12.81 -18.72
CA LEU A 110 -8.06 13.86 -19.59
C LEU A 110 -9.47 14.24 -19.14
N ALA A 111 -10.35 13.24 -18.97
CA ALA A 111 -11.73 13.46 -18.55
C ALA A 111 -11.83 14.09 -17.15
N ILE A 112 -10.91 13.76 -16.24
CA ILE A 112 -10.83 14.43 -14.94
C ILE A 112 -10.39 15.88 -15.12
N GLY A 113 -9.34 16.13 -15.91
CA GLY A 113 -8.86 17.47 -16.23
C GLY A 113 -9.97 18.40 -16.71
N ASP A 114 -10.76 17.92 -17.68
CA ASP A 114 -11.91 18.65 -18.23
C ASP A 114 -12.97 18.97 -17.16
N ARG A 115 -13.18 18.06 -16.20
CA ARG A 115 -14.21 18.20 -15.15
C ARG A 115 -13.79 19.12 -14.01
N VAL A 116 -12.53 19.09 -13.60
CA VAL A 116 -12.06 19.80 -12.39
C VAL A 116 -11.12 20.97 -12.69
N GLY A 117 -10.87 21.27 -13.97
CA GLY A 117 -10.06 22.42 -14.40
C GLY A 117 -8.55 22.19 -14.32
N LEU A 118 -8.09 20.93 -14.40
CA LEU A 118 -6.68 20.58 -14.41
C LEU A 118 -6.16 20.35 -15.83
N ASN A 119 -4.85 20.49 -16.02
CA ASN A 119 -4.20 20.13 -17.27
C ASN A 119 -4.14 18.59 -17.42
N GLY A 120 -5.21 18.02 -17.98
CA GLY A 120 -5.33 16.58 -18.22
C GLY A 120 -4.26 16.02 -19.15
N GLU A 121 -3.78 16.79 -20.13
CA GLU A 121 -2.73 16.37 -21.07
C GLU A 121 -1.37 16.20 -20.36
N ALA A 122 -1.04 17.12 -19.46
CA ALA A 122 0.17 17.04 -18.64
C ALA A 122 0.12 15.81 -17.72
N LEU A 123 -1.04 15.55 -17.09
CA LEU A 123 -1.25 14.37 -16.24
C LEU A 123 -1.17 13.06 -17.06
N ALA A 124 -1.81 13.02 -18.23
CA ALA A 124 -1.73 11.88 -19.15
C ALA A 124 -0.29 11.60 -19.61
N THR A 125 0.49 12.66 -19.83
CA THR A 125 1.91 12.56 -20.18
C THR A 125 2.74 12.05 -18.99
N ALA A 126 2.51 12.56 -17.78
CA ALA A 126 3.15 12.06 -16.56
C ALA A 126 2.86 10.58 -16.33
N SER A 127 1.60 10.15 -16.49
CA SER A 127 1.19 8.73 -16.40
C SER A 127 1.97 7.84 -17.39
N ARG A 128 2.09 8.27 -18.65
CA ARG A 128 2.85 7.53 -19.68
C ARG A 128 4.34 7.48 -19.37
N LEU A 129 4.92 8.60 -18.95
CA LEU A 129 6.33 8.68 -18.58
C LEU A 129 6.64 7.74 -17.42
N VAL A 130 5.88 7.80 -16.33
CA VAL A 130 6.05 6.92 -15.17
C VAL A 130 5.96 5.43 -15.58
N ALA A 131 4.98 5.06 -16.42
CA ALA A 131 4.88 3.69 -16.93
C ALA A 131 6.11 3.28 -17.78
N LYS A 132 6.60 4.18 -18.64
CA LYS A 132 7.77 3.91 -19.50
C LYS A 132 9.08 3.86 -18.74
N VAL A 133 9.22 4.66 -17.69
CA VAL A 133 10.40 4.63 -16.84
C VAL A 133 10.49 3.27 -16.16
N ASP A 134 9.41 2.83 -15.51
CA ASP A 134 9.38 1.56 -14.77
C ASP A 134 9.42 0.32 -15.69
N SER A 135 9.09 0.43 -16.98
CA SER A 135 9.10 -0.71 -17.90
C SER A 135 10.28 -0.77 -18.89
N ALA A 136 10.87 0.37 -19.24
CA ALA A 136 11.84 0.46 -20.36
C ALA A 136 13.13 1.18 -20.01
N ALA A 137 13.07 2.21 -19.15
CA ALA A 137 14.28 2.90 -18.70
C ALA A 137 14.97 2.14 -17.56
N VAL A 138 14.20 1.37 -16.79
CA VAL A 138 14.67 0.41 -15.80
C VAL A 138 14.33 -0.98 -16.28
N GLN A 139 15.34 -1.73 -16.73
CA GLN A 139 15.20 -3.08 -17.26
C GLN A 139 15.63 -4.06 -16.18
N ASP A 140 14.77 -4.25 -15.18
CA ASP A 140 15.02 -5.12 -14.03
C ASP A 140 14.36 -6.49 -14.14
N GLY A 141 13.82 -6.83 -15.32
CA GLY A 141 13.17 -8.11 -15.60
C GLY A 141 11.72 -8.23 -15.12
N TYR A 142 11.07 -7.12 -14.73
CA TYR A 142 9.67 -7.11 -14.32
C TYR A 142 8.76 -6.47 -15.37
N ASP A 143 7.80 -7.24 -15.88
CA ASP A 143 6.80 -6.75 -16.83
C ASP A 143 5.67 -6.03 -16.11
N LEU A 144 5.38 -4.79 -16.54
CA LEU A 144 4.35 -3.96 -15.92
C LEU A 144 2.95 -4.60 -16.03
N TYR A 145 2.36 -4.92 -14.88
CA TYR A 145 1.09 -5.62 -14.76
C TYR A 145 -0.06 -4.72 -14.31
N LEU A 146 0.23 -3.74 -13.46
CA LEU A 146 -0.74 -2.79 -12.92
C LEU A 146 -0.18 -1.37 -12.95
N HIS A 147 -1.04 -0.42 -13.30
CA HIS A 147 -0.78 1.01 -13.20
C HIS A 147 -1.95 1.67 -12.46
N GLY A 148 -1.73 2.15 -11.24
CA GLY A 148 -2.71 2.94 -10.48
C GLY A 148 -2.22 4.38 -10.34
N PHE A 149 -3.02 5.34 -10.79
CA PHE A 149 -2.70 6.77 -10.73
C PHE A 149 -3.76 7.47 -9.87
N ILE A 150 -3.36 8.08 -8.76
CA ILE A 150 -4.27 8.80 -7.86
C ILE A 150 -3.93 10.28 -7.94
N VAL A 151 -4.91 11.12 -8.23
CA VAL A 151 -4.75 12.57 -8.45
C VAL A 151 -5.77 13.35 -7.62
N THR A 152 -5.34 14.51 -7.15
CA THR A 152 -6.17 15.48 -6.41
C THR A 152 -6.60 16.62 -7.33
N ASP A 153 -7.65 17.36 -6.96
CA ASP A 153 -8.08 18.54 -7.73
C ASP A 153 -7.04 19.67 -7.76
N ASP A 154 -6.02 19.61 -6.90
CA ASP A 154 -4.88 20.55 -6.91
C ASP A 154 -3.76 20.11 -7.88
N GLY A 155 -3.98 19.02 -8.62
CA GLY A 155 -3.01 18.49 -9.59
C GLY A 155 -1.87 17.68 -8.99
N ARG A 156 -1.85 17.49 -7.66
CA ARG A 156 -0.91 16.58 -7.00
C ARG A 156 -1.36 15.14 -7.17
N TRP A 157 -0.40 14.26 -7.40
CA TRP A 157 -0.64 12.84 -7.67
C TRP A 157 0.39 11.92 -7.03
N VAL A 158 -0.01 10.65 -6.91
CA VAL A 158 0.84 9.49 -6.58
C VAL A 158 0.55 8.38 -7.58
N VAL A 159 1.58 7.66 -8.03
CA VAL A 159 1.43 6.45 -8.85
C VAL A 159 1.92 5.25 -8.08
N VAL A 160 1.13 4.18 -8.08
CA VAL A 160 1.52 2.87 -7.58
C VAL A 160 1.45 1.89 -8.75
N GLN A 161 2.62 1.39 -9.16
CA GLN A 161 2.76 0.42 -10.24
C GLN A 161 3.20 -0.93 -9.69
N GLN A 162 2.85 -2.01 -10.39
CA GLN A 162 3.39 -3.32 -10.09
C GLN A 162 3.86 -4.00 -11.38
N GLY A 163 5.13 -4.38 -11.40
CA GLY A 163 5.69 -5.31 -12.37
C GLY A 163 5.70 -6.73 -11.84
N MET A 164 5.71 -7.73 -12.72
CA MET A 164 5.79 -9.14 -12.39
C MET A 164 6.96 -9.80 -13.11
N ASN A 165 7.68 -10.67 -12.42
CA ASN A 165 8.68 -11.55 -12.99
C ASN A 165 8.19 -13.00 -12.76
N GLY A 166 7.81 -13.66 -13.85
CA GLY A 166 7.27 -15.02 -13.82
C GLY A 166 8.31 -16.05 -13.39
N ASP A 167 9.55 -15.90 -13.87
CA ASP A 167 10.66 -16.82 -13.61
C ASP A 167 11.10 -16.76 -12.14
N ALA A 168 11.22 -15.56 -11.59
CA ALA A 168 11.54 -15.33 -10.18
C ALA A 168 10.34 -15.57 -9.25
N ARG A 169 9.13 -15.78 -9.79
CA ARG A 169 7.86 -15.84 -9.04
C ARG A 169 7.67 -14.66 -8.09
N GLN A 170 8.11 -13.47 -8.50
CA GLN A 170 8.09 -12.25 -7.72
C GLN A 170 7.30 -11.14 -8.42
N ALA A 171 6.78 -10.21 -7.65
CA ALA A 171 6.28 -8.92 -8.14
C ALA A 171 7.06 -7.80 -7.47
N ARG A 172 7.36 -6.76 -8.25
CA ARG A 172 7.96 -5.53 -7.74
C ARG A 172 6.94 -4.41 -7.82
N ARG A 173 6.72 -3.73 -6.70
CA ARG A 173 5.88 -2.54 -6.58
C ARG A 173 6.76 -1.29 -6.67
N TYR A 174 6.31 -0.31 -7.43
CA TYR A 174 6.98 0.98 -7.64
C TYR A 174 6.03 2.08 -7.17
N HIS A 175 6.52 3.01 -6.34
CA HIS A 175 5.74 4.15 -5.86
C HIS A 175 6.36 5.45 -6.35
N TRP A 176 5.55 6.35 -6.87
CA TRP A 176 5.96 7.68 -7.32
C TRP A 176 5.08 8.74 -6.68
N LEU A 177 5.67 9.87 -6.29
CA LEU A 177 4.96 11.01 -5.74
C LEU A 177 5.31 12.27 -6.54
N SER A 178 4.31 13.08 -6.88
CA SER A 178 4.49 14.35 -7.60
C SER A 178 5.19 15.44 -6.78
N GLU A 179 5.06 15.41 -5.45
CA GLU A 179 5.65 16.39 -4.55
C GLU A 179 7.18 16.40 -4.71
N GLY A 180 7.74 17.55 -5.12
CA GLY A 180 9.18 17.71 -5.34
C GLY A 180 9.73 17.07 -6.62
N LEU A 181 8.87 16.62 -7.55
CA LEU A 181 9.31 16.02 -8.82
C LEU A 181 9.85 17.08 -9.80
N ALA A 182 11.15 17.05 -10.03
CA ALA A 182 11.82 17.91 -11.02
C ALA A 182 12.13 17.20 -12.35
N SER A 183 12.27 15.87 -12.34
CA SER A 183 12.61 15.06 -13.52
C SER A 183 12.09 13.64 -13.41
N PHE A 184 11.66 13.05 -14.53
CA PHE A 184 11.23 11.65 -14.62
C PHE A 184 12.39 10.67 -14.84
N VAL A 185 13.60 11.15 -15.17
CA VAL A 185 14.72 10.31 -15.63
C VAL A 185 16.06 10.63 -14.96
N ASP A 186 16.07 11.52 -13.97
CA ASP A 186 17.25 11.88 -13.19
C ASP A 186 17.07 11.42 -11.72
N GLN A 187 17.40 10.15 -11.50
CA GLN A 187 17.28 9.38 -10.26
C GLN A 187 15.88 9.04 -9.73
N PRO A 188 14.96 8.46 -10.53
CA PRO A 188 13.77 7.84 -9.97
C PRO A 188 14.10 6.52 -9.23
N HIS A 189 15.07 5.69 -9.62
CA HIS A 189 15.20 4.30 -9.09
C HIS A 189 16.44 4.01 -8.24
N ALA A 190 16.92 4.98 -7.45
CA ALA A 190 18.14 4.83 -6.63
C ALA A 190 18.10 3.68 -5.59
N ALA A 191 16.94 3.04 -5.35
CA ALA A 191 16.76 1.98 -4.35
C ALA A 191 16.18 0.67 -4.89
N ILE A 192 16.50 0.29 -6.13
CA ILE A 192 16.35 -1.12 -6.51
C ILE A 192 17.44 -1.90 -5.78
N GLU A 193 17.19 -2.20 -4.51
CA GLU A 193 17.94 -3.18 -3.74
C GLU A 193 17.16 -4.49 -3.75
N GLY A 194 17.87 -5.58 -3.98
CA GLY A 194 17.34 -6.94 -4.02
C GLY A 194 18.51 -7.90 -4.18
N GLU A 195 18.24 -9.20 -4.09
CA GLU A 195 19.26 -10.19 -4.43
C GLU A 195 19.76 -9.96 -5.86
N ARG A 196 21.06 -10.17 -6.09
CA ARG A 196 21.70 -9.89 -7.39
C ARG A 196 21.14 -10.83 -8.46
N GLN A 197 20.18 -10.35 -9.26
CA GLN A 197 19.49 -11.12 -10.30
C GLN A 197 20.07 -10.93 -11.72
N GLY A 198 21.28 -10.38 -11.84
CA GLY A 198 21.97 -10.14 -13.12
C GLY A 198 22.40 -8.69 -13.31
N GLU A 199 22.77 -8.33 -14.54
CA GLU A 199 23.02 -6.93 -14.93
C GLU A 199 21.70 -6.22 -15.19
N ILE A 200 21.42 -5.16 -14.41
CA ILE A 200 20.23 -4.33 -14.56
C ILE A 200 20.63 -3.06 -15.31
N VAL A 201 19.99 -2.81 -16.45
CA VAL A 201 20.16 -1.54 -17.16
C VAL A 201 19.25 -0.50 -16.53
N ASN A 202 19.85 0.53 -15.91
CA ASN A 202 19.12 1.65 -15.32
C ASN A 202 19.49 2.96 -16.04
N LEU A 203 18.79 3.27 -17.13
CA LEU A 203 18.95 4.52 -17.87
C LEU A 203 18.43 5.74 -17.10
N THR A 204 17.84 5.56 -15.92
CA THR A 204 17.33 6.64 -15.07
C THR A 204 18.36 7.11 -14.04
N ASP A 205 19.45 6.36 -13.87
CA ASP A 205 20.55 6.76 -13.01
C ASP A 205 21.14 8.09 -13.53
N ARG A 206 21.57 8.97 -12.62
CA ARG A 206 22.22 10.23 -13.01
C ARG A 206 23.49 9.96 -13.82
N ARG A 207 24.22 8.88 -13.50
CA ARG A 207 25.41 8.43 -14.25
C ARG A 207 25.07 8.09 -15.70
N ALA A 208 23.84 7.66 -15.97
CA ALA A 208 23.36 7.35 -17.30
C ALA A 208 23.00 8.60 -18.12
N GLU A 209 23.18 9.83 -17.61
CA GLU A 209 22.90 11.06 -18.38
C GLU A 209 23.67 11.11 -19.70
N LYS A 210 24.97 10.82 -19.67
CA LYS A 210 25.80 10.74 -20.88
C LYS A 210 25.32 9.63 -21.81
N ALA A 211 24.88 8.49 -21.26
CA ALA A 211 24.34 7.38 -22.05
C ALA A 211 23.02 7.77 -22.73
N ARG A 212 22.09 8.43 -22.02
CA ARG A 212 20.83 8.95 -22.58
C ARG A 212 21.09 9.96 -23.70
N GLY A 213 21.98 10.92 -23.46
CA GLY A 213 22.37 11.91 -24.46
C GLY A 213 23.01 11.27 -25.70
N GLY A 214 23.94 10.34 -25.49
CA GLY A 214 24.59 9.58 -26.55
C GLY A 214 23.62 8.75 -27.38
N GLN A 215 22.64 8.08 -26.75
CA GLN A 215 21.59 7.32 -27.47
C GLN A 215 20.76 8.22 -28.39
N ILE A 216 20.36 9.41 -27.92
CA ILE A 216 19.61 10.38 -28.74
C ILE A 216 20.47 10.87 -29.91
N GLU A 217 21.74 11.18 -29.67
CA GLU A 217 22.65 11.64 -30.72
C GLU A 217 22.93 10.58 -31.77
N LEU A 218 23.13 9.32 -31.33
CA LEU A 218 23.34 8.17 -32.20
C LEU A 218 22.12 7.96 -33.12
N LEU A 219 20.90 8.06 -32.58
CA LEU A 219 19.65 7.98 -33.36
C LEU A 219 19.47 9.14 -34.35
N LYS A 220 20.05 10.32 -34.07
CA LYS A 220 20.00 11.48 -34.97
C LYS A 220 21.05 11.41 -36.08
N THR A 221 22.17 10.74 -35.83
CA THR A 221 23.37 10.80 -36.68
C THR A 221 23.66 9.51 -37.45
N MET A 222 23.08 8.39 -37.04
CA MET A 222 23.36 7.06 -37.62
C MET A 222 22.07 6.35 -38.05
N SER A 223 22.16 5.58 -39.15
CA SER A 223 21.07 4.69 -39.56
C SER A 223 21.09 3.40 -38.72
N PRO A 224 19.95 2.69 -38.57
CA PRO A 224 19.88 1.43 -37.82
C PRO A 224 20.93 0.40 -38.24
N GLU A 225 21.23 0.31 -39.54
CA GLU A 225 22.23 -0.62 -40.09
C GLU A 225 23.64 -0.27 -39.63
N LYS A 226 23.99 1.02 -39.58
CA LYS A 226 25.28 1.48 -39.03
C LYS A 226 25.40 1.21 -37.54
N ILE A 227 24.33 1.39 -36.78
CA ILE A 227 24.31 1.12 -35.34
C ILE A 227 24.60 -0.36 -35.07
N LEU A 228 24.01 -1.27 -35.85
CA LEU A 228 24.24 -2.71 -35.72
C LEU A 228 25.69 -3.11 -36.05
N ILE A 229 26.30 -2.46 -37.04
CA ILE A 229 27.70 -2.68 -37.40
C ILE A 229 28.62 -2.23 -36.26
N GLU A 230 28.41 -1.03 -35.71
CA GLU A 230 29.20 -0.50 -34.59
C GLU A 230 29.02 -1.36 -33.32
N LEU A 231 27.81 -1.83 -33.05
CA LEU A 231 27.53 -2.68 -31.89
C LEU A 231 28.28 -4.02 -31.95
N ALA A 232 28.49 -4.57 -33.15
CA ALA A 232 29.19 -5.84 -33.35
C ALA A 232 30.69 -5.77 -33.02
N VAL A 233 31.25 -4.56 -32.84
CA VAL A 233 32.69 -4.35 -32.57
C VAL A 233 32.96 -3.97 -31.11
N LEU A 234 31.92 -3.82 -30.28
CA LEU A 234 32.07 -3.39 -28.88
C LEU A 234 32.31 -4.56 -27.93
N GLU A 235 33.41 -4.51 -27.18
CA GLU A 235 33.67 -5.41 -26.04
C GLU A 235 33.14 -4.82 -24.72
N PRO A 236 32.69 -5.65 -23.76
CA PRO A 236 32.26 -5.19 -22.44
C PRO A 236 33.42 -4.51 -21.70
N ARG A 237 33.19 -3.30 -21.17
CA ARG A 237 34.13 -2.64 -20.25
C ARG A 237 33.67 -2.85 -18.81
N PRO A 238 34.61 -3.09 -17.88
CA PRO A 238 34.29 -3.16 -16.46
C PRO A 238 33.80 -1.78 -15.95
N GLU A 239 32.72 -1.82 -15.16
CA GLU A 239 32.12 -0.63 -14.57
C GLU A 239 32.90 -0.16 -13.33
N PRO A 240 32.99 1.17 -13.09
CA PRO A 240 33.55 1.71 -11.86
C PRO A 240 32.66 1.42 -10.64
N GLU A 241 33.29 1.24 -9.47
CA GLU A 241 32.61 0.92 -8.21
C GLU A 241 31.57 1.99 -7.79
N PRO A 242 30.45 1.56 -7.18
CA PRO A 242 29.37 2.48 -6.79
C PRO A 242 29.76 3.34 -5.57
N ALA A 243 29.55 4.65 -5.69
CA ALA A 243 29.55 5.55 -4.54
C ALA A 243 28.30 5.31 -3.66
N ALA A 244 28.44 5.49 -2.33
CA ALA A 244 27.35 5.34 -1.37
C ALA A 244 26.23 6.36 -1.64
N GLN A 245 25.00 5.87 -1.85
CA GLN A 245 23.82 6.67 -2.19
C GLN A 245 22.82 6.68 -1.03
N PRO A 246 22.04 7.76 -0.85
CA PRO A 246 20.92 7.76 0.09
C PRO A 246 19.87 6.74 -0.35
N LEU A 247 19.56 5.78 0.53
CA LEU A 247 18.65 4.67 0.26
C LEU A 247 17.18 5.11 0.41
N LEU A 248 16.35 4.81 -0.58
CA LEU A 248 14.89 4.94 -0.44
C LEU A 248 14.33 3.75 0.33
N PRO A 249 13.12 3.88 0.92
CA PRO A 249 12.43 2.76 1.54
C PRO A 249 12.21 1.63 0.52
N ASN A 250 12.81 0.47 0.80
CA ASN A 250 12.59 -0.77 0.07
C ASN A 250 12.04 -1.83 1.02
N LEU A 251 10.87 -2.37 0.70
CA LEU A 251 10.21 -3.42 1.47
C LEU A 251 10.43 -4.76 0.78
N VAL A 252 11.14 -5.69 1.42
CA VAL A 252 11.25 -7.07 0.92
C VAL A 252 10.35 -7.96 1.76
N MET A 253 9.32 -8.54 1.14
CA MET A 253 8.43 -9.47 1.80
C MET A 253 8.97 -10.90 1.67
N PRO A 254 8.91 -11.71 2.75
CA PRO A 254 9.41 -13.07 2.69
C PRO A 254 8.48 -13.97 1.87
N ALA A 255 9.00 -15.13 1.48
CA ALA A 255 8.25 -16.13 0.72
C ALA A 255 7.26 -16.93 1.58
N HIS A 256 7.41 -16.92 2.91
CA HIS A 256 6.58 -17.71 3.82
C HIS A 256 5.24 -17.04 4.13
N HIS A 257 4.16 -17.83 4.14
CA HIS A 257 2.79 -17.34 4.35
C HIS A 257 2.45 -17.06 5.82
N ASP A 258 2.99 -17.85 6.73
CA ASP A 258 2.73 -17.74 8.16
C ASP A 258 3.26 -16.43 8.73
N VAL A 259 2.56 -15.82 9.69
CA VAL A 259 3.08 -14.65 10.39
C VAL A 259 3.92 -15.11 11.56
N ARG A 260 5.19 -14.71 11.62
CA ARG A 260 6.13 -15.09 12.69
C ARG A 260 6.41 -13.91 13.60
N GLU A 261 6.90 -14.20 14.81
CA GLU A 261 7.35 -13.14 15.74
C GLU A 261 8.51 -12.32 15.17
N SER A 262 9.34 -12.91 14.31
CA SER A 262 10.39 -12.17 13.58
C SER A 262 9.84 -11.14 12.59
N ASP A 263 8.58 -11.28 12.17
CA ASP A 263 7.92 -10.38 11.22
C ASP A 263 7.19 -9.22 11.93
N ILE A 264 7.14 -9.24 13.27
CA ILE A 264 6.39 -8.31 14.11
C ILE A 264 7.28 -7.68 15.17
N VAL A 265 7.17 -6.36 15.36
CA VAL A 265 7.74 -5.73 16.55
C VAL A 265 6.78 -5.96 17.72
N MET A 266 6.97 -7.06 18.46
CA MET A 266 6.00 -7.55 19.47
C MET A 266 5.56 -6.51 20.50
N ARG A 267 6.47 -5.65 20.97
CA ARG A 267 6.12 -4.54 21.90
C ARG A 267 5.05 -3.58 21.33
N ARG A 268 5.04 -3.36 20.01
CA ARG A 268 4.03 -2.51 19.34
C ARG A 268 2.68 -3.19 19.35
N LEU A 269 2.66 -4.48 19.04
CA LEU A 269 1.45 -5.30 19.08
C LEU A 269 0.87 -5.34 20.51
N HIS A 270 1.70 -5.59 21.52
CA HIS A 270 1.30 -5.54 22.93
C HIS A 270 0.76 -4.17 23.32
N GLY A 271 1.41 -3.09 22.85
CA GLY A 271 0.89 -1.72 23.01
C GLY A 271 -0.51 -1.52 22.43
N ASN A 272 -0.78 -1.99 21.20
CA ASN A 272 -2.11 -1.91 20.60
C ASN A 272 -3.16 -2.70 21.40
N ILE A 273 -2.82 -3.92 21.85
CA ILE A 273 -3.72 -4.77 22.64
C ILE A 273 -4.02 -4.13 24.00
N ALA A 274 -2.99 -3.62 24.68
CA ALA A 274 -3.13 -2.99 25.99
C ALA A 274 -3.93 -1.70 25.93
N ALA A 275 -3.70 -0.86 24.92
CA ALA A 275 -4.49 0.36 24.73
C ALA A 275 -5.97 0.03 24.52
N ALA A 276 -6.28 -1.02 23.77
CA ALA A 276 -7.65 -1.47 23.60
C ALA A 276 -8.30 -1.97 24.90
N ILE A 277 -7.53 -2.62 25.79
CA ILE A 277 -8.02 -3.13 27.08
C ILE A 277 -8.20 -1.99 28.10
N GLU A 278 -7.22 -1.10 28.23
CA GLU A 278 -7.17 -0.10 29.30
C GLU A 278 -7.87 1.22 28.94
N SER A 279 -7.72 1.67 27.69
CA SER A 279 -8.20 2.99 27.24
C SER A 279 -9.51 2.91 26.45
N GLY A 280 -9.81 1.75 25.86
CA GLY A 280 -11.11 1.46 25.24
C GLY A 280 -12.28 1.86 26.14
N PRO A 281 -12.38 1.34 27.38
CA PRO A 281 -13.47 1.68 28.29
C PRO A 281 -13.60 3.15 28.71
N LYS A 282 -12.51 3.93 28.69
CA LYS A 282 -12.48 5.30 29.21
C LYS A 282 -12.70 6.37 28.15
N ASP A 283 -12.07 6.22 26.99
CA ASP A 283 -12.12 7.21 25.89
C ASP A 283 -13.22 6.93 24.89
N PHE A 284 -13.75 5.71 24.90
CA PHE A 284 -14.77 5.24 23.99
C PHE A 284 -16.09 4.80 24.64
N PRO A 285 -16.60 5.39 25.75
CA PRO A 285 -17.91 5.00 26.28
C PRO A 285 -19.00 5.01 25.22
N ASP A 286 -19.10 6.09 24.43
CA ASP A 286 -20.08 6.21 23.35
C ASP A 286 -19.87 5.18 22.23
N LEU A 287 -18.62 4.77 21.99
CA LEU A 287 -18.32 3.73 21.02
C LEU A 287 -18.67 2.34 21.54
N LEU A 288 -18.43 2.07 22.82
CA LEU A 288 -18.79 0.80 23.46
C LEU A 288 -20.31 0.66 23.61
N LEU A 289 -21.03 1.78 23.64
CA LEU A 289 -22.49 1.80 23.55
C LEU A 289 -23.00 1.49 22.13
N VAL A 290 -22.15 1.49 21.10
CA VAL A 290 -22.52 1.02 19.76
C VAL A 290 -22.74 -0.50 19.83
N PRO A 291 -23.97 -0.99 19.52
CA PRO A 291 -24.25 -2.42 19.58
C PRO A 291 -23.28 -3.23 18.70
N GLY A 292 -22.70 -4.28 19.29
CA GLY A 292 -21.72 -5.15 18.63
C GLY A 292 -20.27 -4.81 18.96
N VAL A 293 -19.93 -3.57 19.33
CA VAL A 293 -18.54 -3.18 19.62
C VAL A 293 -18.06 -3.85 20.91
N GLY A 294 -17.35 -4.97 20.74
CA GLY A 294 -16.71 -5.71 21.82
C GLY A 294 -15.20 -5.49 21.92
N PRO A 295 -14.52 -6.10 22.92
CA PRO A 295 -13.08 -5.97 23.12
C PRO A 295 -12.24 -6.29 21.87
N ARG A 296 -12.68 -7.26 21.06
CA ARG A 296 -11.98 -7.65 19.82
C ARG A 296 -12.04 -6.57 18.74
N THR A 297 -13.14 -5.84 18.67
CA THR A 297 -13.34 -4.71 17.75
C THR A 297 -12.50 -3.52 18.18
N VAL A 298 -12.40 -3.24 19.48
CA VAL A 298 -11.49 -2.22 19.99
C VAL A 298 -10.02 -2.55 19.67
N ARG A 299 -9.61 -3.83 19.76
CA ARG A 299 -8.27 -4.27 19.34
C ARG A 299 -8.01 -4.02 17.84
N ALA A 300 -8.99 -4.31 16.99
CA ALA A 300 -8.89 -3.99 15.55
C ALA A 300 -8.75 -2.48 15.33
N LEU A 301 -9.56 -1.68 16.04
CA LEU A 301 -9.53 -0.22 15.98
C LEU A 301 -8.20 0.37 16.43
N ALA A 302 -7.47 -0.24 17.36
CA ALA A 302 -6.14 0.24 17.77
C ALA A 302 -5.13 0.19 16.62
N MET A 303 -5.07 -0.92 15.88
CA MET A 303 -4.19 -1.05 14.70
C MET A 303 -4.66 -0.19 13.52
N VAL A 304 -5.97 -0.10 13.33
CA VAL A 304 -6.59 0.76 12.32
C VAL A 304 -6.30 2.24 12.58
N SER A 305 -6.39 2.67 13.84
CA SER A 305 -6.06 4.04 14.25
C SER A 305 -4.59 4.35 13.99
N GLU A 306 -3.70 3.39 14.20
CA GLU A 306 -2.29 3.55 13.85
C GLU A 306 -2.06 3.66 12.34
N VAL A 307 -2.86 3.02 11.48
CA VAL A 307 -2.80 3.26 10.02
C VAL A 307 -3.17 4.70 9.66
N VAL A 308 -4.16 5.28 10.35
CA VAL A 308 -4.61 6.66 10.14
C VAL A 308 -3.61 7.68 10.69
N HIS A 309 -3.14 7.49 11.93
CA HIS A 309 -2.39 8.50 12.70
C HIS A 309 -0.88 8.20 12.84
N GLY A 310 -0.45 7.00 12.47
CA GLY A 310 0.94 6.53 12.54
C GLY A 310 1.90 7.36 11.70
N ALA A 311 3.09 7.62 12.25
CA ALA A 311 4.21 8.15 11.49
C ALA A 311 4.89 7.05 10.64
N PRO A 312 5.57 7.37 9.52
CA PRO A 312 6.11 6.37 8.58
C PRO A 312 6.96 5.22 9.19
N PHE A 313 7.77 5.51 10.22
CA PHE A 313 8.63 4.50 10.87
C PHE A 313 7.87 3.42 11.67
N ARG A 314 6.57 3.62 11.89
CA ARG A 314 5.68 2.69 12.58
C ARG A 314 5.29 1.48 11.74
N PHE A 315 5.50 1.56 10.44
CA PHE A 315 5.06 0.56 9.48
C PHE A 315 6.16 -0.42 9.08
N SER A 316 7.31 -0.39 9.77
CA SER A 316 8.45 -1.29 9.51
C SER A 316 8.10 -2.78 9.65
N ASP A 317 6.99 -3.10 10.32
CA ASP A 317 6.46 -4.45 10.54
C ASP A 317 5.03 -4.62 9.98
N PRO A 318 4.83 -4.65 8.64
CA PRO A 318 3.50 -4.74 8.04
C PRO A 318 2.68 -5.96 8.47
N ALA A 319 3.34 -7.06 8.86
CA ALA A 319 2.71 -8.28 9.33
C ALA A 319 1.79 -8.05 10.52
N ARG A 320 2.17 -7.15 11.45
CA ARG A 320 1.40 -6.81 12.64
C ARG A 320 -0.03 -6.39 12.30
N PHE A 321 -0.19 -5.63 11.23
CA PHE A 321 -1.48 -5.06 10.83
C PHE A 321 -2.48 -6.09 10.31
N SER A 322 -2.01 -7.28 9.91
CA SER A 322 -2.89 -8.42 9.58
C SER A 322 -3.65 -8.96 10.79
N LEU A 323 -3.20 -8.70 12.02
CA LEU A 323 -3.92 -9.08 13.24
C LEU A 323 -5.19 -8.25 13.47
N ALA A 324 -5.39 -7.15 12.74
CA ALA A 324 -6.63 -6.38 12.82
C ALA A 324 -7.83 -7.22 12.33
N HIS A 325 -7.70 -7.83 11.15
CA HIS A 325 -8.80 -8.48 10.44
C HIS A 325 -8.41 -9.80 9.75
N GLY A 326 -7.29 -10.41 10.11
CA GLY A 326 -6.83 -11.66 9.51
C GLY A 326 -6.43 -11.51 8.04
N GLY A 327 -6.39 -12.64 7.35
CA GLY A 327 -6.07 -12.74 5.93
C GLY A 327 -7.07 -13.59 5.17
N LYS A 328 -7.26 -13.27 3.89
CA LYS A 328 -8.15 -14.02 2.99
C LYS A 328 -7.77 -15.51 2.89
N ASP A 329 -6.50 -15.85 3.05
CA ASP A 329 -5.99 -17.22 2.99
C ASP A 329 -5.74 -17.81 4.38
N ARG A 330 -6.32 -17.21 5.43
CA ARG A 330 -6.18 -17.59 6.85
C ARG A 330 -4.82 -17.27 7.47
N HIS A 331 -4.07 -16.31 6.91
CA HIS A 331 -2.81 -15.88 7.49
C HIS A 331 -2.92 -14.45 8.04
N PRO A 332 -2.83 -14.26 9.37
CA PRO A 332 -2.56 -15.26 10.41
C PRO A 332 -3.77 -16.09 10.83
N PHE A 333 -4.98 -15.61 10.56
CA PHE A 333 -6.24 -16.31 10.80
C PHE A 333 -7.31 -15.85 9.79
N PRO A 334 -8.45 -16.57 9.65
CA PRO A 334 -9.54 -16.22 8.75
C PRO A 334 -10.17 -14.86 9.07
N VAL A 335 -10.71 -14.15 8.07
CA VAL A 335 -11.25 -12.81 8.26
C VAL A 335 -12.47 -12.84 9.20
N PRO A 336 -12.45 -12.18 10.38
CA PRO A 336 -13.56 -12.16 11.33
C PRO A 336 -14.61 -11.13 10.87
N LEU A 337 -15.59 -11.58 10.09
CA LEU A 337 -16.52 -10.66 9.39
C LEU A 337 -17.31 -9.74 10.32
N LYS A 338 -17.72 -10.21 11.51
CA LYS A 338 -18.46 -9.38 12.48
C LYS A 338 -17.62 -8.20 12.95
N VAL A 339 -16.38 -8.49 13.38
CA VAL A 339 -15.40 -7.48 13.83
C VAL A 339 -15.06 -6.49 12.70
N TYR A 340 -14.91 -7.01 11.47
CA TYR A 340 -14.64 -6.18 10.30
C TYR A 340 -15.79 -5.20 10.03
N ASP A 341 -17.03 -5.69 10.01
CA ASP A 341 -18.21 -4.88 9.74
C ASP A 341 -18.47 -3.85 10.85
N GLU A 342 -18.25 -4.21 12.12
CA GLU A 342 -18.31 -3.27 13.25
C GLU A 342 -17.23 -2.19 13.16
N THR A 343 -15.98 -2.56 12.80
CA THR A 343 -14.88 -1.60 12.59
C THR A 343 -15.23 -0.60 11.49
N ILE A 344 -15.81 -1.07 10.38
CA ILE A 344 -16.34 -0.17 9.32
C ILE A 344 -17.43 0.74 9.89
N GLY A 345 -18.37 0.19 10.65
CA GLY A 345 -19.49 0.95 11.22
C GLY A 345 -19.04 2.08 12.14
N VAL A 346 -18.12 1.78 13.05
CA VAL A 346 -17.48 2.75 13.95
C VAL A 346 -16.81 3.87 13.16
N LEU A 347 -15.93 3.53 12.21
CA LEU A 347 -15.22 4.54 11.42
C LEU A 347 -16.17 5.42 10.61
N LYS A 348 -17.19 4.82 10.00
CA LYS A 348 -18.18 5.55 9.21
C LYS A 348 -18.99 6.51 10.06
N SER A 349 -19.40 6.09 11.26
CA SER A 349 -20.05 6.98 12.24
C SER A 349 -19.14 8.15 12.56
N ALA A 350 -17.90 7.86 12.95
CA ALA A 350 -16.94 8.86 13.39
C ALA A 350 -16.65 9.90 12.31
N VAL A 351 -16.38 9.46 11.07
CA VAL A 351 -16.15 10.35 9.92
C VAL A 351 -17.41 11.16 9.57
N SER A 352 -18.59 10.53 9.57
CA SER A 352 -19.84 11.23 9.24
C SER A 352 -20.17 12.32 10.27
N LYS A 353 -19.95 12.05 11.57
CA LYS A 353 -20.13 13.02 12.64
C LYS A 353 -19.09 14.14 12.57
N ALA A 354 -17.84 13.82 12.27
CA ALA A 354 -16.77 14.80 12.13
C ALA A 354 -17.03 15.80 10.99
N LYS A 355 -17.57 15.34 9.86
CA LYS A 355 -18.03 16.22 8.76
C LYS A 355 -19.10 17.23 9.19
N LEU A 356 -19.84 16.95 10.27
CA LEU A 356 -20.84 17.84 10.88
C LEU A 356 -20.27 18.66 12.06
N GLY A 357 -18.94 18.69 12.23
CA GLY A 357 -18.25 19.39 13.31
C GLY A 357 -18.17 18.63 14.64
N ARG A 358 -18.66 17.38 14.70
CA ARG A 358 -18.63 16.53 15.91
C ARG A 358 -17.45 15.56 15.85
N THR A 359 -16.30 16.00 16.35
CA THR A 359 -15.02 15.30 16.16
C THR A 359 -14.65 14.34 17.30
N GLU A 360 -15.51 14.16 18.30
CA GLU A 360 -15.21 13.43 19.53
C GLU A 360 -14.80 11.98 19.25
N GLU A 361 -15.49 11.29 18.35
CA GLU A 361 -15.22 9.90 17.99
C GLU A 361 -13.90 9.75 17.22
N LEU A 362 -13.60 10.66 16.29
CA LEU A 362 -12.32 10.64 15.56
C LEU A 362 -11.15 10.98 16.49
N GLU A 363 -11.32 11.94 17.38
CA GLU A 363 -10.30 12.25 18.39
C GLU A 363 -10.12 11.11 19.40
N ALA A 364 -11.16 10.33 19.70
CA ALA A 364 -11.02 9.11 20.49
C ALA A 364 -10.11 8.09 19.78
N LEU A 365 -10.34 7.83 18.49
CA LEU A 365 -9.48 6.95 17.68
C LEU A 365 -8.02 7.44 17.66
N ARG A 366 -7.81 8.76 17.55
CA ARG A 366 -6.47 9.35 17.65
C ARG A 366 -5.84 9.14 19.02
N ARG A 367 -6.60 9.30 20.10
CA ARG A 367 -6.13 9.01 21.48
C ARG A 367 -5.77 7.54 21.64
N LEU A 368 -6.52 6.60 21.07
CA LEU A 368 -6.20 5.17 21.12
C LEU A 368 -4.85 4.81 20.51
N ASP A 369 -4.49 5.44 19.39
CA ASP A 369 -3.14 5.31 18.82
C ASP A 369 -2.08 5.95 19.74
N GLY A 370 -2.35 7.13 20.30
CA GLY A 370 -1.48 7.77 21.31
C GLY A 370 -1.23 6.88 22.53
N GLU A 371 -2.27 6.23 23.02
CA GLU A 371 -2.25 5.27 24.12
C GLU A 371 -1.46 4.02 23.76
N SER A 372 -1.66 3.47 22.56
CA SER A 372 -0.89 2.32 22.06
C SER A 372 0.62 2.60 22.11
N ARG A 373 1.03 3.82 21.74
CA ARG A 373 2.43 4.25 21.78
C ARG A 373 2.95 4.46 23.21
N ARG A 374 2.09 4.90 24.13
CA ARG A 374 2.45 5.03 25.56
C ARG A 374 2.68 3.65 26.18
N MET A 375 1.76 2.72 25.91
CA MET A 375 1.78 1.36 26.48
C MET A 375 2.92 0.51 25.92
N GLU A 376 3.31 0.68 24.65
CA GLU A 376 4.46 -0.04 24.03
C GLU A 376 5.74 -0.01 24.88
N ARG A 377 5.95 1.06 25.67
CA ARG A 377 7.18 1.24 26.47
C ARG A 377 7.25 0.31 27.68
N TYR A 378 6.11 -0.17 28.17
CA TYR A 378 6.00 -0.82 29.48
C TYR A 378 5.33 -2.19 29.43
N VAL A 379 4.53 -2.46 28.39
CA VAL A 379 3.69 -3.66 28.35
C VAL A 379 4.41 -4.84 27.71
N THR A 380 4.30 -5.98 28.38
CA THR A 380 4.49 -7.32 27.82
C THR A 380 3.14 -8.01 27.70
N GLY A 381 3.04 -8.99 26.82
CA GLY A 381 1.79 -9.70 26.58
C GLY A 381 2.01 -11.13 26.09
N PRO A 382 0.93 -11.82 25.69
CA PRO A 382 1.00 -13.18 25.19
C PRO A 382 1.90 -13.27 23.94
N SER A 383 2.43 -14.46 23.72
CA SER A 383 3.16 -14.80 22.49
C SER A 383 2.26 -14.67 21.27
N LEU A 384 2.86 -14.51 20.08
CA LEU A 384 2.08 -14.46 18.85
C LEU A 384 1.27 -15.75 18.64
N LYS A 385 1.85 -16.90 19.03
CA LYS A 385 1.19 -18.20 18.93
C LYS A 385 -0.09 -18.26 19.77
N GLU A 386 -0.06 -17.76 21.00
CA GLU A 386 -1.24 -17.71 21.87
C GLU A 386 -2.31 -16.76 21.32
N ILE A 387 -1.89 -15.60 20.79
CA ILE A 387 -2.82 -14.65 20.16
C ILE A 387 -3.52 -15.31 18.97
N VAL A 388 -2.76 -15.92 18.06
CA VAL A 388 -3.31 -16.55 16.85
C VAL A 388 -4.18 -17.75 17.20
N ALA A 389 -3.79 -18.57 18.19
CA ALA A 389 -4.62 -19.68 18.66
C ALA A 389 -5.99 -19.20 19.16
N GLY A 390 -6.02 -18.17 20.01
CA GLY A 390 -7.28 -17.59 20.49
C GLY A 390 -8.16 -17.03 19.38
N GLU A 391 -7.57 -16.43 18.33
CA GLU A 391 -8.32 -15.95 17.15
C GLU A 391 -8.90 -17.10 16.32
N MET A 392 -8.16 -18.21 16.20
CA MET A 392 -8.63 -19.40 15.50
C MET A 392 -9.79 -20.07 16.26
N ASP A 393 -9.67 -20.24 17.57
CA ASP A 393 -10.69 -20.88 18.41
C ASP A 393 -12.02 -20.12 18.36
N GLN A 394 -11.96 -18.79 18.36
CA GLN A 394 -13.12 -17.91 18.33
C GLN A 394 -13.62 -17.61 16.91
N SER A 395 -12.92 -18.05 15.87
CA SER A 395 -13.17 -17.63 14.49
C SER A 395 -14.62 -17.87 14.05
N HIS A 396 -15.16 -19.05 14.38
CA HIS A 396 -16.55 -19.40 14.07
C HIS A 396 -17.58 -18.47 14.74
N LEU A 397 -17.32 -18.00 15.97
CA LEU A 397 -18.17 -17.04 16.68
C LEU A 397 -18.13 -15.65 16.04
N LEU A 398 -16.98 -15.28 15.49
CA LEU A 398 -16.73 -13.99 14.86
C LEU A 398 -17.12 -13.94 13.37
N GLY A 399 -17.70 -15.02 12.84
CA GLY A 399 -18.06 -15.15 11.42
C GLY A 399 -16.83 -15.28 10.54
N GLY A 400 -15.81 -16.00 11.02
CA GLY A 400 -14.57 -16.29 10.33
C GLY A 400 -14.81 -16.80 8.92
N ARG A 401 -14.20 -16.14 7.93
CA ARG A 401 -14.33 -16.49 6.53
C ARG A 401 -13.02 -16.30 5.79
N SER A 402 -12.69 -17.25 4.93
CA SER A 402 -11.54 -17.23 4.04
C SER A 402 -11.95 -17.55 2.61
N VAL A 403 -10.99 -17.63 1.69
CA VAL A 403 -11.21 -18.17 0.35
C VAL A 403 -11.65 -19.64 0.37
N PHE A 404 -11.38 -20.36 1.47
CA PHE A 404 -11.75 -21.76 1.66
C PHE A 404 -13.17 -21.95 2.21
N GLY A 405 -13.88 -20.87 2.55
CA GLY A 405 -15.23 -20.92 3.07
C GLY A 405 -15.37 -20.31 4.46
N TRP A 406 -16.41 -20.72 5.17
CA TRP A 406 -16.69 -20.31 6.54
C TRP A 406 -15.99 -21.24 7.52
N GLU A 407 -15.51 -20.69 8.64
CA GLU A 407 -14.94 -21.50 9.71
C GLU A 407 -16.04 -22.23 10.49
N GLY A 408 -15.87 -23.54 10.64
CA GLY A 408 -16.72 -24.37 11.47
C GLY A 408 -16.38 -24.21 12.95
N LYS A 409 -17.28 -24.65 13.83
CA LYS A 409 -16.94 -24.86 15.24
C LYS A 409 -15.77 -25.86 15.32
N PRO A 410 -14.80 -25.65 16.23
CA PRO A 410 -13.78 -26.66 16.50
C PRO A 410 -14.44 -28.01 16.78
N GLU A 411 -13.93 -29.08 16.17
CA GLU A 411 -14.39 -30.44 16.46
C GLU A 411 -13.81 -30.87 17.81
N GLY A 412 -14.61 -30.77 18.88
CA GLY A 412 -14.30 -31.29 20.21
C GLY A 412 -14.41 -30.27 21.34
N ASP A 413 -15.43 -30.45 22.18
CA ASP A 413 -15.38 -30.23 23.64
C ASP A 413 -15.55 -31.60 24.32
#